data_AF-A0A9E4WAG5-F1
#
_entry.id   AF-A0A9E4WAG5-F1
#
_cell.length_a   1.000
_cell.length_b   1.000
_cell.length_c   1.000
_cell.angle_alpha   90.00
_cell.angle_beta   90.00
_cell.angle_gamma   90.00
#
_symmetry.space_group_name_H-M   'P 1'
#
loop_
_entity.id
_entity.type
_entity.pdbx_description
1 polymer ?
#
loop_
_entity_poly.entity_id
_entity_poly.type
_entity_poly.pdbx_seq_one_letter_code
_entity_poly.pdbx_strand_id
1 'polypeptide(L)' 'MASDQQLSREDFDRLAGLLGVDGEPAYLDELFSQVRGVFIMSTNIRDIDVTGAEPDMAFIPPTD' A
#
# COMPACT_ATOMS: atom_id res chain seq x y z
N MET A 1 2.64 -10.15 -19.29
CA MET A 1 1.32 -10.56 -18.75
C MET A 1 1.21 -9.98 -17.36
N ALA A 2 0.72 -8.74 -17.23
CA ALA A 2 0.50 -8.10 -15.94
C ALA A 2 -0.96 -8.32 -15.54
N SER A 3 -1.28 -9.55 -15.16
CA SER A 3 -2.51 -9.85 -14.42
C SER A 3 -2.17 -9.86 -12.93
N ASP A 4 -1.42 -8.86 -12.48
CA ASP A 4 -1.22 -8.60 -11.07
C ASP A 4 -2.46 -7.91 -10.55
N GLN A 5 -3.03 -8.52 -9.51
CA GLN A 5 -4.26 -8.19 -8.82
C GLN A 5 -4.27 -6.70 -8.45
N GLN A 6 -4.81 -5.85 -9.32
CA GLN A 6 -4.90 -4.41 -9.06
C GLN A 6 -5.85 -4.18 -7.89
N LEU A 7 -5.52 -3.20 -7.03
CA LEU A 7 -6.41 -2.80 -5.96
C LEU A 7 -7.78 -2.40 -6.54
N SER A 8 -8.82 -3.12 -6.14
CA SER A 8 -10.20 -2.84 -6.52
C SER A 8 -10.71 -1.59 -5.79
N ARG A 9 -11.72 -0.94 -6.36
CA ARG A 9 -12.37 0.19 -5.67
C ARG A 9 -13.02 -0.24 -4.36
N GLU A 10 -13.66 -1.41 -4.35
CA GLU A 10 -14.30 -1.97 -3.17
C GLU A 10 -13.31 -2.22 -2.03
N ASP A 11 -12.14 -2.79 -2.33
CA ASP A 11 -11.08 -2.99 -1.34
C ASP A 11 -10.53 -1.67 -0.81
N PHE A 12 -10.37 -0.67 -1.68
CA PHE A 12 -9.98 0.67 -1.27
C PHE A 12 -10.99 1.28 -0.30
N ASP A 13 -12.28 1.28 -0.64
CA ASP A 13 -13.34 1.86 0.19
C ASP A 13 -13.43 1.14 1.54
N ARG A 14 -13.28 -0.20 1.54
CA ARG A 14 -13.23 -1.01 2.77
C ARG A 14 -12.05 -0.61 3.66
N LEU A 15 -10.85 -0.46 3.09
CA LEU A 15 -9.65 -0.06 3.84
C LEU A 15 -9.74 1.38 4.36
N ALA A 16 -10.24 2.31 3.54
CA ALA A 16 -10.49 3.68 3.94
C ALA A 16 -11.44 3.73 5.16
N GLY A 17 -12.54 2.98 5.11
CA GLY A 17 -13.47 2.86 6.24
C GLY A 17 -12.84 2.27 7.50
N LEU A 18 -12.02 1.22 7.38
CA LEU A 18 -11.31 0.61 8.52
C LEU A 18 -10.30 1.57 9.18
N LEU A 19 -9.70 2.46 8.39
CA LEU A 19 -8.72 3.44 8.85
C LEU A 19 -9.36 4.77 9.29
N GLY A 20 -10.68 4.89 9.17
CA GLY A 20 -11.39 6.14 9.48
C GLY A 20 -11.05 7.28 8.52
N VAL A 21 -10.65 6.97 7.29
CA VAL A 21 -10.40 7.96 6.24
C VAL A 21 -11.74 8.29 5.59
N ASP A 22 -12.22 9.50 5.83
CA ASP A 22 -13.44 10.07 5.24
C ASP A 22 -13.14 11.40 4.52
N GLY A 23 -14.10 11.89 3.73
CA GLY A 23 -13.95 13.15 3.00
C GLY A 23 -14.90 13.28 1.81
N GLU A 24 -14.75 14.39 1.08
CA GLU A 24 -15.50 14.64 -0.15
C GLU A 24 -15.20 13.55 -1.20
N PRO A 25 -16.21 13.03 -1.92
CA PRO A 25 -16.04 11.95 -2.88
C PRO A 25 -14.93 12.21 -3.91
N ALA A 26 -14.80 13.46 -4.38
CA ALA A 26 -13.76 13.84 -5.34
C ALA A 26 -12.34 13.64 -4.81
N TYR A 27 -12.10 13.86 -3.51
CA TYR A 27 -10.80 13.63 -2.91
C TYR A 27 -10.53 12.14 -2.65
N LEU A 28 -11.57 11.36 -2.34
CA LEU A 28 -11.44 9.90 -2.23
C LEU A 28 -11.13 9.26 -3.59
N ASP A 29 -11.67 9.79 -4.69
CA ASP A 29 -11.36 9.34 -6.05
C ASP A 29 -9.91 9.64 -6.45
N GLU A 30 -9.41 10.83 -6.08
CA GLU A 30 -8.00 11.18 -6.27
C GLU A 30 -7.09 10.28 -5.44
N LEU A 31 -7.42 10.07 -4.16
CA LEU A 31 -6.70 9.19 -3.25
C LEU A 31 -6.65 7.75 -3.79
N PHE A 32 -7.77 7.22 -4.27
CA PHE A 32 -7.83 5.89 -4.89
C PHE A 32 -6.85 5.77 -6.06
N SER A 33 -6.78 6.80 -6.92
CA SER A 33 -5.86 6.83 -8.06
C SER A 33 -4.39 6.79 -7.62
N GLN A 34 -4.06 7.54 -6.56
CA GLN A 34 -2.71 7.55 -5.98
C GLN A 34 -2.35 6.21 -5.34
N VAL A 35 -3.25 5.63 -4.55
CA VAL A 35 -3.04 4.33 -3.89
C VAL A 35 -2.83 3.22 -4.92
N ARG A 36 -3.58 3.22 -6.03
CA ARG A 36 -3.35 2.28 -7.13
C ARG A 36 -1.95 2.41 -7.74
N GLY A 37 -1.44 3.64 -7.88
CA GLY A 37 -0.07 3.88 -8.32
C GLY A 37 0.96 3.23 -7.39
N VAL A 38 0.80 3.41 -6.08
CA VAL A 38 1.67 2.77 -5.08
C VAL A 38 1.57 1.24 -5.12
N PHE A 39 0.35 0.70 -5.27
CA PHE A 39 0.11 -0.74 -5.35
C PHE A 39 0.82 -1.36 -6.55
N ILE A 40 0.78 -0.70 -7.71
CA ILE A 40 1.52 -1.13 -8.91
C ILE A 40 3.02 -1.10 -8.64
N MET A 41 3.55 -0.07 -7.98
CA MET A 41 4.98 -0.01 -7.65
C MET A 41 5.41 -1.09 -6.64
N SER A 42 4.49 -1.56 -5.80
CA SER A 42 4.78 -2.59 -4.79
C SER A 42 5.08 -3.97 -5.37
N THR A 43 4.72 -4.23 -6.64
CA THR A 43 5.08 -5.49 -7.31
C THR A 43 6.61 -5.66 -7.38
N ASN A 44 7.35 -4.57 -7.58
CA ASN A 44 8.81 -4.58 -7.57
C ASN A 44 9.38 -5.03 -6.21
N ILE A 45 8.67 -4.73 -5.10
CA ILE A 45 9.06 -5.17 -3.75
C ILE A 45 8.73 -6.65 -3.57
N ARG A 46 7.56 -7.09 -4.04
CA ARG A 46 7.13 -8.49 -3.97
C ARG A 46 8.10 -9.44 -4.71
N ASP A 47 8.72 -8.95 -5.78
CA ASP A 47 9.64 -9.73 -6.60
C ASP A 47 11.07 -9.80 -6.03
N ILE A 48 11.34 -9.15 -4.89
CA ILE A 48 12.62 -9.27 -4.19
C ILE A 48 12.69 -10.64 -3.51
N ASP A 49 13.71 -11.43 -3.85
CA ASP A 49 14.00 -12.67 -3.14
C ASP A 49 14.54 -12.38 -1.75
N VAL A 50 13.75 -12.75 -0.74
CA VAL A 50 14.08 -12.60 0.69
C VAL A 50 14.35 -13.96 1.34
N THR A 51 14.59 -15.02 0.56
CA THR A 51 14.83 -16.36 1.08
C THR A 51 16.06 -16.37 2.01
N GLY A 52 15.84 -16.71 3.28
CA GLY A 52 16.90 -16.76 4.30
C GLY A 52 17.28 -15.39 4.88
N ALA A 53 16.64 -14.31 4.46
CA ALA A 53 16.78 -13.01 5.11
C ALA A 53 15.90 -12.93 6.36
N GLU A 54 16.45 -12.39 7.45
CA GLU A 54 15.66 -12.02 8.63
C GLU A 54 15.15 -10.57 8.48
N PRO A 55 13.89 -10.27 8.81
CA PRO A 55 13.42 -8.88 8.87
C PRO A 55 14.26 -8.07 9.84
N ASP A 56 14.66 -6.86 9.43
CA ASP A 56 15.32 -5.94 10.34
C ASP A 56 14.29 -5.43 11.36
N MET A 57 14.39 -5.96 12.59
CA MET A 57 13.54 -5.59 13.72
C MET A 57 14.20 -4.54 14.62
N ALA A 58 15.37 -4.02 14.24
CA ALA A 58 16.12 -3.09 15.07
C ALA A 58 15.43 -1.72 15.07
N PHE A 59 14.61 -1.46 16.10
CA PHE A 59 14.25 -0.10 16.45
C PHE A 59 15.44 0.54 17.17
N ILE A 60 16.23 1.33 16.44
CA ILE A 60 17.31 2.16 16.99
C ILE A 60 16.74 3.58 17.13
N PRO A 61 16.17 3.94 18.30
CA PRO A 61 15.74 5.31 18.51
C PRO A 61 16.94 6.24 18.38
N PRO A 62 16.78 7.44 17.80
CA PRO A 62 17.85 8.42 17.77
C PRO A 62 18.31 8.71 19.21
N THR A 63 19.61 8.57 19.45
CA THR A 63 20.24 9.05 20.69
C THR A 63 20.59 10.51 20.48
N ASP A 64 19.73 11.38 21.04
CA ASP A 64 19.79 12.84 21.11
C ASP A 64 19.76 13.65 19.80
#